data_AF-A0A2S2PIQ9-F1
#
_entry.id   AF-A0A2S2PIQ9-F1
#
_cell.length_a   1.000
_cell.length_b   1.000
_cell.length_c   1.000
_cell.angle_alpha   90.00
_cell.angle_beta   90.00
_cell.angle_gamma   90.00
#
_symmetry.space_group_name_H-M   'P 1'
#
loop_
_entity.id
_entity.type
_entity.pdbx_description
1 polymer ?
#
loop_
_entity_poly.entity_id
_entity_poly.type
_entity_poly.pdbx_seq_one_letter_code
_entity_poly.pdbx_strand_id
1 'polypeptide(L)'
;MEQLIKDNEELKTQLTIIQEESKKNFIEELEKLRKQLKQEQLLKAQAVNKLAEIMNRKDNTTKGKSKVSSADLRRKEKECRKLQQELTQEREKYNQEVTKWQKELQELQSQVVDENASKLRLQMELDSKDSEIEQLQGKLTNLGSETASLSSADNDDTDIYTQESRLEGWLSVPNKQNIRRHGWKKQYVVVSSKKIFFYNSESDKQNTDPILIINL
;
A
#
# COMPACT_ATOMS: atom_id res chain seq x y z
N MET A 1 31.62 90.22 -4.53
CA MET A 1 30.57 90.69 -3.61
C MET A 1 29.19 90.35 -4.16
N GLU A 2 28.89 90.66 -5.42
CA GLU A 2 27.62 90.27 -6.08
C GLU A 2 27.36 88.75 -6.12
N GLN A 3 28.37 87.93 -6.42
CA GLN A 3 28.20 86.47 -6.43
C GLN A 3 27.77 85.91 -5.06
N LEU A 4 28.36 86.41 -3.97
CA LEU A 4 28.01 85.99 -2.61
C LEU A 4 26.59 86.42 -2.21
N ILE A 5 26.10 87.55 -2.74
CA ILE A 5 24.72 88.02 -2.51
C ILE A 5 23.75 87.09 -3.23
N LYS A 6 24.03 86.76 -4.50
CA LYS A 6 23.24 85.83 -5.29
C LYS A 6 23.18 84.44 -4.65
N ASP A 7 24.33 83.89 -4.23
CA ASP A 7 24.39 82.59 -3.56
C ASP A 7 23.61 82.60 -2.22
N ASN A 8 23.59 83.73 -1.49
CA ASN A 8 22.82 83.88 -0.26
C ASN A 8 21.30 83.92 -0.52
N GLU A 9 20.87 84.57 -1.59
CA GLU A 9 19.46 84.59 -2.02
C GLU A 9 18.99 83.22 -2.50
N GLU A 10 19.83 82.49 -3.24
CA GLU A 10 19.56 81.12 -3.67
C GLU A 10 19.45 80.17 -2.47
N LEU A 11 20.35 80.27 -1.49
CA LEU A 11 20.28 79.47 -0.25
C LEU A 11 19.03 79.78 0.59
N LYS A 12 18.62 81.05 0.70
CA LYS A 12 17.37 81.42 1.38
C LYS A 12 16.15 80.84 0.68
N THR A 13 16.16 80.83 -0.66
CA THR A 13 15.08 80.25 -1.46
C THR A 13 15.00 78.75 -1.25
N GLN A 14 16.14 78.04 -1.29
CA GLN A 14 16.19 76.60 -1.03
C GLN A 14 15.73 76.24 0.40
N LEU A 15 16.14 77.02 1.41
CA LEU A 15 15.68 76.81 2.79
C LEU A 15 14.16 76.98 2.92
N THR A 16 13.58 77.95 2.21
CA THR A 16 12.13 78.19 2.23
C THR A 16 11.38 77.01 1.61
N ILE A 17 11.85 76.51 0.46
CA ILE A 17 11.24 75.36 -0.22
C ILE A 17 11.32 74.11 0.65
N ILE A 18 12.48 73.79 1.22
CA ILE A 18 12.66 72.63 2.11
C ILE A 18 11.73 72.74 3.33
N GLN A 19 11.57 73.94 3.90
CA GLN A 19 10.70 74.17 5.04
C GLN A 19 9.21 74.03 4.67
N GLU A 20 8.80 74.46 3.49
CA GLU A 20 7.43 74.28 2.98
C GLU A 20 7.12 72.81 2.65
N GLU A 21 8.03 72.10 2.00
CA GLU A 21 7.90 70.66 1.74
C GLU A 21 7.83 69.86 3.04
N SER A 22 8.66 70.19 4.03
CA SER A 22 8.62 69.57 5.36
C SER A 22 7.27 69.80 6.05
N LYS A 23 6.73 71.02 6.01
CA LYS A 23 5.40 71.33 6.57
C LYS A 23 4.30 70.57 5.84
N LYS A 24 4.37 70.48 4.51
CA LYS A 24 3.40 69.75 3.70
C LYS A 24 3.40 68.26 4.04
N ASN A 25 4.58 67.64 4.12
CA ASN A 25 4.72 66.24 4.52
C ASN A 25 4.16 65.98 5.92
N PHE A 26 4.41 66.88 6.88
CA PHE A 26 3.86 66.77 8.23
C PHE A 26 2.32 66.87 8.26
N ILE A 27 1.74 67.76 7.45
CA ILE A 27 0.28 67.90 7.32
C ILE A 27 -0.32 66.63 6.71
N GLU A 28 0.28 66.08 5.65
CA GLU A 28 -0.18 64.84 5.01
C GLU A 28 -0.10 63.64 5.96
N GLU A 29 0.95 63.54 6.78
CA GLU A 29 1.09 62.50 7.79
C GLU A 29 0.05 62.65 8.92
N LEU A 30 -0.18 63.88 9.38
CA LEU A 30 -1.25 64.17 10.34
C LEU A 30 -2.64 63.78 9.81
N GLU A 31 -2.92 64.03 8.53
CA GLU A 31 -4.17 63.62 7.90
C GLU A 31 -4.32 62.10 7.81
N LYS A 32 -3.25 61.38 7.48
CA LYS A 32 -3.23 59.91 7.47
C LYS A 32 -3.52 59.33 8.85
N LEU A 33 -2.83 59.83 9.88
CA LEU A 33 -3.04 59.40 11.26
C LEU A 33 -4.46 59.70 11.75
N ARG A 34 -5.03 60.86 11.38
CA ARG A 34 -6.43 61.20 11.69
C ARG A 34 -7.42 60.25 11.01
N LYS A 35 -7.17 59.82 9.78
CA LYS A 35 -8.01 58.84 9.08
C LYS A 35 -7.94 57.46 9.74
N GLN A 36 -6.75 56.98 10.08
CA GLN A 36 -6.56 55.72 10.79
C GLN A 36 -7.26 55.73 12.16
N LEU A 37 -7.11 56.82 12.92
CA LEU A 37 -7.78 56.97 14.20
C LEU A 37 -9.32 56.87 14.09
N LYS A 38 -9.92 57.52 13.08
CA LYS A 38 -11.36 57.44 12.83
C LYS A 38 -11.81 56.02 12.48
N GLN A 39 -11.03 55.29 11.67
CA GLN A 39 -11.32 53.91 11.32
C GLN A 39 -11.28 52.99 12.55
N GLU A 40 -10.26 53.12 13.39
CA GLU A 40 -10.14 52.38 14.65
C GLU A 40 -11.31 52.67 15.61
N GLN A 41 -11.71 53.94 15.74
CA GLN A 41 -12.87 54.33 16.54
C GLN A 41 -14.17 53.67 16.04
N LEU A 42 -14.37 53.59 14.72
CA LEU A 42 -15.55 52.97 14.13
C LEU A 42 -15.57 51.45 14.36
N LEU A 43 -14.45 50.75 14.11
CA LEU A 43 -14.35 49.30 14.32
C LEU A 43 -14.55 48.94 15.79
N LYS A 44 -13.98 49.73 16.70
CA LYS A 44 -14.19 49.54 18.14
C LYS A 44 -15.66 49.73 18.53
N ALA A 45 -16.32 50.75 18.01
CA ALA A 45 -17.75 50.97 18.26
C ALA A 45 -18.60 49.80 17.73
N GLN A 46 -18.29 49.28 16.54
CA GLN A 46 -18.96 48.09 15.98
C GLN A 46 -18.76 46.85 16.85
N ALA A 47 -17.53 46.59 17.30
CA ALA A 47 -17.22 45.46 18.17
C ALA A 47 -17.97 45.55 19.51
N VAL A 48 -17.98 46.74 20.13
CA VAL A 48 -18.73 46.98 21.38
C VAL A 48 -20.23 46.79 21.18
N ASN A 49 -20.80 47.33 20.10
CA ASN A 49 -22.21 47.14 19.76
C ASN A 49 -22.55 45.66 19.52
N LYS A 50 -21.64 44.92 18.88
CA LYS A 50 -21.83 43.48 18.67
C LYS A 50 -21.80 42.69 19.97
N LEU A 51 -20.88 43.03 20.88
CA LEU A 51 -20.84 42.45 22.21
C LEU A 51 -22.09 42.79 23.02
N ALA A 52 -22.54 44.05 22.97
CA ALA A 52 -23.79 44.46 23.61
C ALA A 52 -25.01 43.70 23.05
N GLU A 53 -25.05 43.46 21.74
CA GLU A 53 -26.08 42.64 21.11
C GLU A 53 -26.04 41.18 21.61
N ILE A 54 -24.86 40.58 21.72
CA ILE A 54 -24.67 39.21 22.23
C ILE A 54 -25.05 39.12 23.71
N MET A 55 -24.64 40.09 24.53
CA MET A 55 -25.01 40.17 25.95
C MET A 55 -26.52 40.32 26.13
N ASN A 56 -27.15 41.24 25.39
CA ASN A 56 -28.60 41.42 25.44
C ASN A 56 -29.36 40.21 24.89
N ARG A 57 -28.85 39.49 23.87
CA ARG A 57 -29.45 38.22 23.44
C ARG A 57 -29.32 37.14 24.52
N LYS A 58 -28.20 37.08 25.25
CA LYS A 58 -28.01 36.10 26.32
C LYS A 58 -28.95 36.33 27.52
N ASP A 59 -29.24 37.58 27.88
CA ASP A 59 -30.17 37.89 28.96
C ASP A 59 -31.64 37.88 28.52
N ASN A 60 -31.94 38.37 27.30
CA ASN A 60 -33.31 38.50 26.80
C ASN A 60 -33.89 37.20 26.19
N THR A 61 -33.06 36.18 25.94
CA THR A 61 -33.51 34.81 25.58
C THR A 61 -34.23 34.08 26.72
N THR A 62 -34.20 34.61 27.94
CA THR A 62 -34.97 34.05 29.06
C THR A 62 -36.44 34.51 29.11
N LYS A 63 -36.84 35.56 28.38
CA LYS A 63 -38.16 36.17 28.55
C LYS A 63 -39.09 36.23 27.34
N GLY A 64 -38.66 35.87 26.13
CA GLY A 64 -39.57 36.12 24.99
C GLY A 64 -39.23 35.46 23.66
N LYS A 65 -39.14 34.12 23.63
CA LYS A 65 -39.63 33.20 22.57
C LYS A 65 -38.94 31.83 22.71
N SER A 66 -39.75 30.79 22.91
CA SER A 66 -39.38 29.38 23.16
C SER A 66 -38.90 29.06 24.58
N LYS A 67 -39.81 29.05 25.56
CA LYS A 67 -39.62 28.28 26.80
C LYS A 67 -39.75 26.79 26.45
N VAL A 68 -38.66 26.14 26.07
CA VAL A 68 -38.52 24.70 26.34
C VAL A 68 -38.69 24.56 27.85
N SER A 69 -39.74 23.87 28.31
CA SER A 69 -40.00 23.73 29.74
C SER A 69 -38.78 23.12 30.42
N SER A 70 -38.47 23.51 31.66
CA SER A 70 -37.38 22.86 32.43
C SER A 70 -37.56 21.34 32.47
N ALA A 71 -38.81 20.85 32.41
CA ALA A 71 -39.13 19.44 32.25
C ALA A 71 -38.74 18.85 30.88
N ASP A 72 -38.93 19.61 29.79
CA ASP A 72 -38.55 19.20 28.44
C ASP A 72 -37.04 19.20 28.25
N LEU A 73 -36.32 20.13 28.90
CA LEU A 73 -34.86 20.13 28.93
C LEU A 73 -34.34 18.86 29.61
N ARG A 74 -34.87 18.50 30.78
CA ARG A 74 -34.50 17.27 31.49
C ARG A 74 -34.83 16.00 30.69
N ARG A 75 -35.93 16.01 29.93
CA ARG A 75 -36.27 14.89 29.02
C ARG A 75 -35.26 14.78 27.88
N LYS A 76 -34.94 15.89 27.21
CA LYS A 76 -33.92 15.94 26.15
C LYS A 76 -32.53 15.55 26.64
N GLU A 77 -32.14 15.95 27.85
CA GLU A 77 -30.85 15.55 28.44
C GLU A 77 -30.78 14.03 28.68
N LYS A 78 -31.86 13.42 29.18
CA LYS A 78 -31.93 11.95 29.33
C LYS A 78 -31.89 11.23 27.99
N GLU A 79 -32.64 11.73 27.01
CA GLU A 79 -32.66 11.17 25.66
C GLU A 79 -31.29 11.32 24.97
N CYS A 80 -30.64 12.46 25.11
CA CYS A 80 -29.29 12.70 24.59
C CYS A 80 -28.29 11.74 25.22
N ARG A 81 -28.35 11.53 26.55
CA ARG A 81 -27.51 10.54 27.23
C ARG A 81 -27.78 9.11 26.75
N LYS A 82 -29.05 8.76 26.52
CA LYS A 82 -29.45 7.45 25.99
C LYS A 82 -28.91 7.24 24.57
N LEU A 83 -29.14 8.20 23.66
CA LEU A 83 -28.63 8.17 22.29
C LEU A 83 -27.10 8.11 22.25
N GLN A 84 -26.42 8.81 23.16
CA GLN A 84 -24.96 8.74 23.25
C GLN A 84 -24.48 7.35 23.67
N GLN A 85 -25.18 6.69 24.61
CA GLN A 85 -24.87 5.33 25.01
C GLN A 85 -25.13 4.33 23.87
N GLU A 86 -26.26 4.45 23.18
CA GLU A 86 -26.59 3.63 22.01
C GLU A 86 -25.54 3.81 20.90
N LEU A 87 -25.14 5.05 20.61
CA LEU A 87 -24.09 5.34 19.64
C LEU A 87 -22.76 4.69 20.02
N THR A 88 -22.35 4.74 21.29
CA THR A 88 -21.13 4.08 21.76
C THR A 88 -21.23 2.57 21.61
N GLN A 89 -22.36 1.96 22.02
CA GLN A 89 -22.58 0.52 21.88
C GLN A 89 -22.55 0.08 20.41
N GLU A 90 -23.16 0.86 19.51
CA GLU A 90 -23.19 0.52 18.10
C GLU A 90 -21.80 0.65 17.45
N ARG A 91 -21.00 1.64 17.87
CA ARG A 91 -19.59 1.75 17.47
C ARG A 91 -18.77 0.57 17.95
N GLU A 92 -18.96 0.13 19.19
CA GLU A 92 -18.26 -1.04 19.75
C GLU A 92 -18.63 -2.32 19.01
N LYS A 93 -19.92 -2.56 18.73
CA LYS A 93 -20.38 -3.70 17.92
C LYS A 93 -19.77 -3.68 16.52
N TYR A 94 -19.83 -2.53 15.85
CA TYR A 94 -19.25 -2.40 14.51
C TYR A 94 -17.74 -2.66 14.52
N ASN A 95 -17.01 -2.14 15.51
CA ASN A 95 -15.59 -2.43 15.67
C ASN A 95 -15.31 -3.93 15.90
N GLN A 96 -16.14 -4.63 16.68
CA GLN A 96 -16.04 -6.07 16.87
C GLN A 96 -16.27 -6.83 15.57
N GLU A 97 -17.29 -6.46 14.79
CA GLU A 97 -17.55 -7.04 13.48
C GLU A 97 -16.40 -6.80 12.51
N VAL A 98 -15.89 -5.57 12.41
CA VAL A 98 -14.71 -5.25 11.58
C VAL A 98 -13.53 -6.13 11.95
N THR A 99 -13.24 -6.28 13.24
CA THR A 99 -12.15 -7.14 13.73
C THR A 99 -12.36 -8.60 13.36
N LYS A 100 -13.60 -9.10 13.50
CA LYS A 100 -13.97 -10.46 13.13
C LYS A 100 -13.76 -10.72 11.64
N TRP A 101 -14.29 -9.84 10.78
CA TRP A 101 -14.18 -9.98 9.33
C TRP A 101 -12.74 -9.82 8.84
N GLN A 102 -11.93 -8.96 9.48
CA GLN A 102 -10.50 -8.87 9.18
C GLN A 102 -9.76 -10.17 9.50
N LYS A 103 -10.10 -10.81 10.63
CA LYS A 103 -9.54 -12.10 11.01
C LYS A 103 -9.96 -13.21 10.03
N GLU A 104 -11.25 -13.30 9.70
CA GLU A 104 -11.76 -14.29 8.74
C GLU A 104 -11.13 -14.10 7.34
N LEU A 105 -10.94 -12.85 6.91
CA LEU A 105 -10.24 -12.55 5.65
C LEU A 105 -8.79 -13.07 5.67
N GLN A 106 -8.08 -12.87 6.78
CA GLN A 106 -6.71 -13.35 6.94
C GLN A 106 -6.63 -14.89 6.95
N GLU A 107 -7.58 -15.54 7.63
CA GLU A 107 -7.68 -17.01 7.67
C GLU A 107 -7.95 -17.59 6.28
N LEU A 108 -8.92 -17.03 5.54
CA LEU A 108 -9.21 -17.44 4.17
C LEU A 108 -8.02 -17.22 3.23
N GLN A 109 -7.30 -16.10 3.39
CA GLN A 109 -6.10 -15.84 2.60
C GLN A 109 -5.00 -16.88 2.88
N SER A 110 -4.81 -17.28 4.14
CA SER A 110 -3.89 -18.36 4.50
C SER A 110 -4.31 -19.69 3.87
N GLN A 111 -5.59 -20.03 3.97
CA GLN A 111 -6.13 -21.28 3.42
C GLN A 111 -5.92 -21.37 1.90
N VAL A 112 -6.12 -20.27 1.16
CA VAL A 112 -5.86 -20.22 -0.29
C VAL A 112 -4.39 -20.49 -0.62
N VAL A 113 -3.46 -20.00 0.20
CA VAL A 113 -2.01 -20.26 0.00
C VAL A 113 -1.70 -21.74 0.23
N ASP A 114 -2.21 -22.32 1.31
CA ASP A 114 -2.00 -23.73 1.65
C ASP A 114 -2.63 -24.67 0.61
N GLU A 115 -3.84 -24.36 0.12
CA GLU A 115 -4.50 -25.12 -0.93
C GLU A 115 -3.75 -25.03 -2.27
N ASN A 116 -3.22 -23.85 -2.63
CA ASN A 116 -2.41 -23.71 -3.83
C ASN A 116 -1.10 -24.51 -3.73
N ALA A 117 -0.45 -24.51 -2.56
CA ALA A 117 0.74 -25.33 -2.33
C ALA A 117 0.43 -26.84 -2.45
N SER A 118 -0.68 -27.28 -1.86
CA SER A 118 -1.15 -28.67 -1.96
C SER A 118 -1.47 -29.05 -3.41
N LYS A 119 -2.18 -28.19 -4.14
CA LYS A 119 -2.51 -28.38 -5.56
C LYS A 119 -1.25 -28.52 -6.41
N LEU A 120 -0.25 -27.66 -6.20
CA LEU A 120 1.02 -27.73 -6.93
C LEU A 120 1.72 -29.07 -6.67
N ARG A 121 1.79 -29.49 -5.40
CA ARG A 121 2.38 -30.79 -5.02
C ARG A 121 1.66 -31.96 -5.72
N LEU A 122 0.33 -31.99 -5.68
CA LEU A 122 -0.45 -33.06 -6.33
C LEU A 122 -0.25 -33.05 -7.86
N GLN A 123 -0.10 -31.88 -8.48
CA GLN A 123 0.21 -31.79 -9.90
C GLN A 123 1.60 -32.36 -10.22
N MET A 124 2.59 -32.11 -9.36
CA MET A 124 3.94 -32.66 -9.52
C MET A 124 3.96 -34.18 -9.37
N GLU A 125 3.19 -34.71 -8.42
CA GLU A 125 3.00 -36.15 -8.23
C GLU A 125 2.33 -36.80 -9.45
N LEU A 126 1.24 -36.19 -9.95
CA LEU A 126 0.53 -36.67 -11.15
C LEU A 126 1.46 -36.71 -12.36
N ASP A 127 2.21 -35.63 -12.60
CA ASP A 127 3.17 -35.56 -13.71
C ASP A 127 4.25 -36.63 -13.59
N SER A 128 4.74 -36.90 -12.37
CA SER A 128 5.72 -37.96 -12.12
C SER A 128 5.14 -39.35 -12.38
N LYS A 129 3.88 -39.60 -11.99
CA LYS A 129 3.19 -40.87 -12.26
C LYS A 129 2.91 -41.07 -13.74
N ASP A 130 2.53 -40.03 -14.47
CA ASP A 130 2.38 -40.09 -15.92
C ASP A 130 3.70 -40.48 -16.61
N SER A 131 4.83 -39.94 -16.16
CA SER A 131 6.14 -40.34 -16.68
C SER A 131 6.51 -41.79 -16.33
N GLU A 132 6.11 -42.29 -15.16
CA GLU A 132 6.30 -43.69 -14.76
C GLU A 132 5.48 -44.63 -15.66
N ILE A 133 4.24 -44.26 -15.98
CA ILE A 133 3.37 -44.98 -16.92
C ILE A 133 4.00 -45.01 -18.33
N GLU A 134 4.46 -43.88 -18.86
CA GLU A 134 5.11 -43.82 -20.18
C GLU A 134 6.35 -44.74 -20.23
N GLN A 135 7.15 -44.78 -19.16
CA GLN A 135 8.31 -45.67 -19.07
C GLN A 135 7.92 -47.15 -19.07
N LEU A 136 6.90 -47.53 -18.31
CA LEU A 136 6.41 -48.92 -18.27
C LEU A 136 5.82 -49.33 -19.63
N GLN A 137 5.09 -48.44 -20.30
CA GLN A 137 4.57 -48.67 -21.65
C GLN A 137 5.70 -48.85 -22.68
N GLY A 138 6.76 -48.03 -22.59
CA GLY A 138 7.96 -48.19 -23.42
C GLY A 138 8.61 -49.57 -23.23
N LYS A 139 8.82 -49.98 -21.97
CA LYS A 139 9.35 -51.33 -21.66
C LYS A 139 8.48 -52.45 -22.22
N LEU A 140 7.16 -52.37 -22.05
CA LEU A 140 6.23 -53.36 -22.61
C LEU A 140 6.30 -53.44 -24.13
N THR A 141 6.45 -52.29 -24.80
CA THR A 141 6.60 -52.23 -26.26
C THR A 141 7.90 -52.89 -26.71
N ASN A 142 9.02 -52.59 -26.03
CA ASN A 142 10.32 -53.21 -26.31
C ASN A 142 10.29 -54.73 -26.10
N LEU A 143 9.77 -55.21 -24.96
CA LEU A 143 9.63 -56.65 -24.71
C LEU A 143 8.69 -57.33 -25.71
N GLY A 144 7.61 -56.66 -26.13
CA GLY A 144 6.70 -57.15 -27.16
C GLY A 144 7.38 -57.29 -28.53
N SER A 145 8.30 -56.37 -28.86
CA SER A 145 9.08 -56.42 -30.09
C SER A 145 10.20 -57.49 -30.05
N GLU A 146 10.81 -57.70 -28.88
CA GLU A 146 11.82 -58.74 -28.65
C GLU A 146 11.21 -60.14 -28.69
N THR A 147 10.04 -60.35 -28.10
CA THR A 147 9.31 -61.63 -28.15
C THR A 147 8.81 -61.98 -29.56
N ALA A 148 8.58 -60.99 -30.42
CA ALA A 148 8.35 -61.19 -31.86
C ALA A 148 9.67 -61.42 -32.65
N SER A 149 10.83 -61.08 -32.08
CA SER A 149 12.15 -61.13 -32.72
C SER A 149 13.09 -62.22 -32.17
N LEU A 150 12.57 -63.17 -31.37
CA LEU A 150 13.31 -64.37 -30.95
C LEU A 150 13.51 -65.35 -32.12
N SER A 151 14.37 -64.91 -33.04
CA SER A 151 15.03 -65.66 -34.12
C SER A 151 16.43 -65.06 -34.32
N SER A 152 17.22 -64.91 -33.26
CA SER A 152 18.71 -64.94 -33.34
C SER A 152 19.30 -64.86 -31.94
N ALA A 153 20.47 -65.47 -31.83
CA ALA A 153 21.13 -65.92 -30.61
C ALA A 153 21.85 -64.82 -29.82
N ASP A 154 22.15 -65.19 -28.57
CA ASP A 154 23.05 -64.57 -27.58
C ASP A 154 22.65 -63.20 -27.03
N ASN A 155 22.42 -63.18 -25.72
CA ASN A 155 22.26 -61.96 -24.92
C ASN A 155 22.74 -62.24 -23.49
N ASP A 156 24.02 -61.99 -23.24
CA ASP A 156 24.65 -61.95 -21.89
C ASP A 156 24.99 -60.49 -21.47
N ASP A 157 24.42 -59.48 -22.17
CA ASP A 157 24.75 -58.04 -21.96
C ASP A 157 23.50 -57.12 -21.88
N THR A 158 22.32 -57.69 -21.59
CA THR A 158 21.01 -57.00 -21.74
C THR A 158 20.75 -55.87 -20.74
N ASP A 159 21.45 -55.82 -19.61
CA ASP A 159 21.23 -54.78 -18.58
C ASP A 159 21.80 -53.40 -18.95
N ILE A 160 22.78 -53.33 -19.87
CA ILE A 160 23.39 -52.06 -20.30
C ILE A 160 22.50 -51.31 -21.31
N TYR A 161 21.90 -52.03 -22.27
CA TYR A 161 21.10 -51.42 -23.33
C TYR A 161 19.72 -50.91 -22.85
N THR A 162 19.20 -51.45 -21.76
CA THR A 162 17.95 -50.98 -21.14
C THR A 162 18.11 -49.66 -20.38
N GLN A 163 19.33 -49.33 -19.91
CA GLN A 163 19.64 -48.04 -19.30
C GLN A 163 19.89 -46.93 -20.34
N GLU A 164 20.43 -47.28 -21.51
CA GLU A 164 20.82 -46.30 -22.54
C GLU A 164 19.64 -45.60 -23.25
N SER A 165 18.46 -46.22 -23.26
CA SER A 165 17.24 -45.60 -23.80
C SER A 165 16.61 -44.55 -22.87
N ARG A 166 17.05 -44.47 -21.60
CA ARG A 166 16.46 -43.58 -20.59
C ARG A 166 17.35 -42.35 -20.43
N LEU A 167 16.95 -41.23 -21.00
CA LEU A 167 17.63 -39.94 -20.84
C LEU A 167 17.48 -39.45 -19.39
N GLU A 168 18.34 -39.93 -18.49
CA GLU A 168 18.41 -39.52 -17.09
C GLU A 168 19.84 -39.43 -16.56
N GLY A 169 20.08 -38.60 -15.55
CA GLY A 169 21.39 -38.47 -14.89
C GLY A 169 21.60 -37.20 -14.09
N TRP A 170 22.79 -37.06 -13.51
CA TRP A 170 23.18 -35.88 -12.72
C TRP A 170 23.57 -34.69 -13.61
N LEU A 171 22.87 -33.58 -13.46
CA LEU A 171 23.16 -32.30 -14.13
C LEU A 171 23.53 -31.22 -13.11
N SER A 172 24.50 -30.38 -13.45
CA SER A 172 24.78 -29.17 -12.68
C SER A 172 23.94 -28.02 -13.23
N VAL A 173 23.01 -27.49 -12.42
CA VAL A 173 22.15 -26.37 -12.81
C VAL A 173 22.46 -25.12 -11.99
N PRO A 174 22.15 -23.91 -12.51
CA PRO A 174 22.25 -22.68 -11.73
C PRO A 174 21.42 -22.77 -10.45
N ASN A 175 22.02 -22.44 -9.30
CA ASN A 175 21.26 -22.43 -8.05
C ASN A 175 20.27 -21.26 -7.98
N LYS A 176 20.69 -20.08 -8.49
CA LYS A 176 19.90 -18.85 -8.61
C LYS A 176 20.38 -18.04 -9.82
N GLN A 177 19.63 -17.00 -10.20
CA GLN A 177 19.96 -16.10 -11.32
C GLN A 177 21.42 -15.58 -11.28
N ASN A 178 21.93 -15.21 -10.11
CA ASN A 178 23.32 -14.78 -9.94
C ASN A 178 24.24 -15.96 -9.58
N ILE A 179 24.74 -16.64 -10.61
CA ILE A 179 25.60 -17.82 -10.48
C ILE A 179 26.94 -17.47 -9.82
N ARG A 180 27.50 -16.29 -10.06
CA ARG A 180 28.78 -15.87 -9.43
C ARG A 180 28.69 -15.84 -7.91
N ARG A 181 27.51 -15.56 -7.35
CA ARG A 181 27.28 -15.49 -5.90
C ARG A 181 26.79 -16.81 -5.30
N HIS A 182 26.00 -17.58 -6.04
CA HIS A 182 25.26 -18.74 -5.50
C HIS A 182 25.72 -20.10 -6.04
N GLY A 183 26.60 -20.10 -7.04
CA GLY A 183 27.20 -21.29 -7.60
C GLY A 183 26.23 -22.18 -8.38
N TRP A 184 26.70 -23.39 -8.63
CA TRP A 184 25.98 -24.47 -9.30
C TRP A 184 25.54 -25.50 -8.27
N LYS A 185 24.38 -26.12 -8.49
CA LYS A 185 23.89 -27.25 -7.70
C LYS A 185 23.78 -28.48 -8.60
N LYS A 186 24.13 -29.65 -8.06
CA LYS A 186 23.85 -30.93 -8.73
C LYS A 186 22.39 -31.31 -8.49
N GLN A 187 21.72 -31.74 -9.55
CA GLN A 187 20.35 -32.25 -9.53
C GLN A 187 20.27 -33.50 -10.39
N TYR A 188 19.43 -34.45 -10.00
CA TYR A 188 19.15 -35.62 -10.81
C TYR A 188 18.02 -35.30 -11.77
N VAL A 189 18.21 -35.53 -13.07
CA VAL A 189 17.28 -35.13 -14.13
C VAL A 189 16.76 -36.35 -14.85
N VAL A 190 15.47 -36.37 -15.16
CA VAL A 190 14.81 -37.41 -15.96
C VAL A 190 14.06 -36.74 -17.10
N VAL A 191 14.31 -37.16 -18.33
CA VAL A 191 13.62 -36.66 -19.53
C VAL A 191 12.59 -37.69 -19.98
N SER A 192 11.34 -37.24 -20.09
CA SER A 192 10.23 -37.99 -20.70
C SER A 192 9.92 -37.43 -22.08
N SER A 193 8.89 -37.97 -22.75
CA SER A 193 8.47 -37.51 -24.07
C SER A 193 7.88 -36.09 -24.09
N LYS A 194 7.29 -35.64 -22.97
CA LYS A 194 6.58 -34.36 -22.85
C LYS A 194 7.15 -33.42 -21.79
N LYS A 195 7.94 -33.94 -20.86
CA LYS A 195 8.40 -33.19 -19.68
C LYS A 195 9.81 -33.57 -19.26
N ILE A 196 10.52 -32.63 -18.64
CA ILE A 196 11.80 -32.84 -17.96
C ILE A 196 11.58 -32.65 -16.46
N PHE A 197 11.99 -33.63 -15.66
CA PHE A 197 11.87 -33.65 -14.22
C PHE A 197 13.23 -33.44 -13.56
N PHE A 198 13.29 -32.59 -12.53
CA PHE A 198 14.48 -32.34 -11.73
C PHE A 198 14.22 -32.77 -10.28
N TYR A 199 15.17 -33.49 -9.70
CA TYR A 199 15.15 -33.99 -8.32
C TYR A 199 16.40 -33.51 -7.57
N ASN A 200 16.34 -33.36 -6.24
CA ASN A 200 17.54 -33.08 -5.46
C ASN A 200 18.38 -34.34 -5.25
N SER A 201 17.74 -35.50 -5.15
CA SER A 201 18.38 -36.79 -4.98
C SER A 201 17.71 -37.90 -5.79
N GLU A 202 18.41 -39.02 -5.94
CA GLU A 202 17.84 -40.23 -6.54
C GLU A 202 16.77 -40.88 -5.64
N SER A 203 16.80 -40.62 -4.33
CA SER A 203 15.75 -41.01 -3.39
C SER A 203 14.45 -40.24 -3.64
N ASP A 204 14.52 -38.93 -3.92
CA ASP A 204 13.34 -38.12 -4.24
C ASP A 204 12.66 -38.60 -5.52
N LYS A 205 13.44 -39.07 -6.50
CA LYS A 205 12.94 -39.74 -7.70
C LYS A 205 12.13 -40.99 -7.36
N GLN A 206 12.62 -41.84 -6.44
CA GLN A 206 11.89 -43.04 -6.02
C GLN A 206 10.56 -42.70 -5.33
N ASN A 207 10.52 -41.57 -4.62
CA ASN A 207 9.30 -41.05 -3.98
C ASN A 207 8.44 -40.20 -4.92
N THR A 208 8.79 -40.09 -6.20
CA THR A 208 8.06 -39.26 -7.19
C THR A 208 7.88 -37.81 -6.75
N ASP A 209 8.90 -37.22 -6.13
CA ASP A 209 8.91 -35.86 -5.56
C ASP A 209 9.87 -34.94 -6.34
N PRO A 210 9.54 -34.55 -7.59
CA PRO A 210 10.36 -33.61 -8.34
C PRO A 210 10.26 -32.22 -7.73
N ILE A 211 11.30 -31.41 -7.91
CA ILE A 211 11.36 -30.02 -7.44
C ILE A 211 11.18 -28.99 -8.58
N LEU A 212 11.31 -29.44 -9.82
CA LEU A 212 11.00 -28.65 -11.00
C LEU A 212 10.58 -29.59 -12.12
N ILE A 213 9.54 -29.19 -12.86
CA ILE A 213 9.07 -29.88 -14.05
C ILE A 213 8.99 -28.85 -15.17
N ILE A 214 9.62 -29.16 -16.31
CA ILE A 214 9.60 -28.32 -17.51
C ILE A 214 8.84 -29.08 -18.59
N ASN A 215 7.85 -28.44 -19.22
CA ASN A 215 7.19 -29.01 -20.39
C ASN A 215 8.08 -28.83 -21.63
N LEU A 216 8.16 -29.87 -22.47
CA LEU A 216 8.84 -29.87 -23.76
C LEU A 216 7.93 -29.36 -24.88
#